data_AF-A0A318J160-F1
#
_entry.id   AF-A0A318J160-F1
#
_cell.length_a   1.000
_cell.length_b   1.000
_cell.length_c   1.000
_cell.angle_alpha   90.00
_cell.angle_beta   90.00
_cell.angle_gamma   90.00
#
_symmetry.space_group_name_H-M   'P 1'
#
loop_
_entity.id
_entity.type
_entity.pdbx_description
1 polymer ?
#
loop_
_entity_poly.entity_id
_entity_poly.type
_entity_poly.pdbx_seq_one_letter_code
_entity_poly.pdbx_strand_id
1 'polypeptide(L)' 'MKLCSACAPSKFRDGSSTGNGSWHGEFDRVFLPKGMFKTNGLGNLEHIETGSEDFRSYAISGDDA' A
#
# COMPACT_ATOMS: atom_id res chain seq x y z
N MET A 1 -22.89 -3.17 -0.40
CA MET A 1 -21.43 -3.15 -0.63
C MET A 1 -20.92 -1.79 -0.20
N LYS A 2 -20.01 -1.69 0.77
CA LYS A 2 -19.40 -0.42 1.20
C LYS A 2 -18.00 -0.33 0.56
N LEU A 3 -17.73 0.73 -0.19
CA LEU A 3 -16.39 0.97 -0.73
C LEU A 3 -15.45 1.42 0.41
N CYS A 4 -14.18 1.07 0.29
CA CYS A 4 -13.14 1.59 1.19
C CYS A 4 -13.11 3.13 1.10
N SER A 5 -12.78 3.86 2.18
CA SER A 5 -12.79 5.33 2.12
C SER A 5 -11.79 5.86 1.10
N ALA A 6 -10.66 5.18 0.87
CA ALA A 6 -9.71 5.55 -0.18
C ALA A 6 -10.28 5.35 -1.61
N CYS A 7 -11.21 4.41 -1.77
CA CYS A 7 -11.81 4.00 -3.03
C CYS A 7 -13.11 4.77 -3.33
N ALA A 8 -13.72 5.37 -2.30
CA ALA A 8 -14.97 6.11 -2.41
C ALA A 8 -14.71 7.50 -3.05
N PRO A 9 -15.70 8.04 -3.81
CA PRO A 9 -15.57 9.35 -4.43
C PRO A 9 -15.17 10.42 -3.41
N SER A 10 -14.15 11.21 -3.70
CA SER A 10 -13.65 12.26 -2.79
C SER A 10 -14.44 13.56 -2.87
N LYS A 11 -15.21 13.76 -3.94
CA LYS A 11 -16.02 14.96 -4.17
C LYS A 11 -17.42 14.62 -4.67
N PHE A 12 -18.40 15.41 -4.24
CA PHE A 12 -19.72 15.46 -4.85
C PHE A 12 -19.66 16.22 -6.19
N ARG A 13 -20.76 16.17 -6.97
CA ARG A 13 -20.83 16.82 -8.29
C ARG A 13 -20.64 18.35 -8.23
N ASP A 14 -21.02 18.96 -7.11
CA ASP A 14 -20.83 20.39 -6.85
C ASP A 14 -19.41 20.74 -6.39
N GLY A 15 -18.51 19.74 -6.29
CA GLY A 15 -17.13 19.91 -5.89
C GLY A 15 -16.89 19.87 -4.37
N SER A 16 -17.95 19.75 -3.55
CA SER A 16 -17.82 19.64 -2.09
C SER A 16 -17.21 18.28 -1.67
N SER A 17 -16.49 18.26 -0.56
CA SER A 17 -15.80 17.05 -0.06
C SER A 17 -16.79 16.05 0.52
N THR A 18 -16.56 14.77 0.25
CA THR A 18 -17.34 13.66 0.82
C THR A 18 -16.79 13.14 2.15
N GLY A 19 -15.61 13.63 2.57
CA GLY A 19 -14.84 13.05 3.67
C GLY A 19 -14.13 11.73 3.34
N ASN A 20 -14.20 11.28 2.08
CA ASN A 20 -13.50 10.11 1.57
C ASN A 20 -12.31 10.50 0.65
N GLY A 21 -11.65 9.51 0.07
CA GLY A 21 -10.47 9.68 -0.79
C GLY A 21 -9.15 9.75 -0.03
N SER A 22 -9.17 9.51 1.28
CA SER A 22 -7.98 9.40 2.12
C SER A 22 -7.74 7.95 2.54
N TRP A 23 -6.46 7.60 2.61
CA TRP A 23 -6.01 6.42 3.33
C TRP A 23 -6.44 6.57 4.79
N HIS A 24 -7.17 5.57 5.31
CA HIS A 24 -7.69 5.60 6.68
C HIS A 24 -6.70 5.06 7.71
N GLY A 25 -5.47 4.74 7.31
CA GLY A 25 -4.41 4.35 8.25
C GLY A 25 -4.58 2.96 8.86
N GLU A 26 -5.43 2.11 8.29
CA GLU A 26 -5.69 0.77 8.84
C GLU A 26 -4.53 -0.21 8.64
N PHE A 27 -3.63 0.10 7.70
CA PHE A 27 -2.36 -0.61 7.56
C PHE A 27 -1.21 0.39 7.48
N ASP A 28 -0.11 0.02 8.13
CA ASP A 28 1.13 0.80 8.09
C ASP A 28 1.65 0.88 6.65
N ARG A 29 2.07 2.08 6.25
CA ARG A 29 2.78 2.26 4.99
C ARG A 29 4.24 1.81 5.21
N VAL A 30 4.65 0.76 4.50
CA VAL A 30 6.02 0.23 4.55
C VAL A 30 6.72 0.56 3.24
N PHE A 31 7.89 1.17 3.31
CA PHE A 31 8.77 1.40 2.17
C PHE A 31 9.76 0.26 2.04
N LEU A 32 10.00 -0.19 0.81
CA LEU A 32 10.89 -1.31 0.51
C LEU A 32 11.96 -0.86 -0.50
N PRO A 33 13.18 -1.43 -0.41
CA PRO A 33 14.20 -1.20 -1.40
C PRO A 33 13.73 -1.53 -2.82
N LYS A 34 13.98 -0.61 -3.75
CA LYS A 34 13.59 -0.76 -5.15
C LYS A 34 14.28 -1.98 -5.77
N GLY A 35 13.51 -2.80 -6.48
CA GLY A 35 14.03 -3.94 -7.26
C GLY A 35 14.34 -5.20 -6.44
N MET A 36 14.05 -5.26 -5.14
CA MET A 36 14.35 -6.44 -4.30
C MET A 36 13.17 -7.42 -4.14
N PHE A 37 11.97 -7.04 -4.59
CA PHE A 37 10.76 -7.84 -4.42
C PHE A 37 10.03 -8.08 -5.74
N LYS A 38 9.33 -9.20 -5.82
CA LYS A 38 8.43 -9.59 -6.92
C LYS A 38 7.15 -10.20 -6.36
N THR A 39 6.12 -10.32 -7.19
CA THR A 39 4.95 -11.13 -6.86
C THR A 39 5.23 -12.60 -7.18
N ASN A 40 5.08 -13.51 -6.22
CA ASN A 40 5.27 -14.94 -6.46
C ASN A 40 4.04 -15.61 -7.10
N GLY A 41 4.11 -16.92 -7.34
CA GLY A 41 3.03 -17.68 -8.00
C GLY A 41 1.71 -17.75 -7.22
N LEU A 42 1.72 -17.39 -5.92
CA LEU A 42 0.53 -17.33 -5.06
C LEU A 42 -0.04 -15.91 -4.93
N GLY A 43 0.62 -14.91 -5.51
CA GLY A 43 0.22 -13.51 -5.40
C GLY A 43 0.83 -12.78 -4.20
N ASN A 44 1.71 -13.41 -3.42
CA ASN A 44 2.39 -12.78 -2.29
C ASN A 44 3.58 -11.94 -2.76
N LEU A 45 3.93 -10.93 -1.97
CA LEU A 45 5.16 -10.17 -2.16
C LEU A 45 6.34 -10.97 -1.62
N GLU A 46 7.31 -11.30 -2.47
CA GLU A 46 8.41 -12.21 -2.19
C GLU A 46 9.76 -11.53 -2.50
N HIS A 47 10.71 -11.65 -1.57
CA HIS A 47 12.08 -11.20 -1.76
C HIS A 47 12.79 -12.05 -2.81
N ILE A 48 13.39 -11.42 -3.83
CA ILE A 48 13.90 -12.11 -5.03
C ILE A 48 15.00 -13.12 -4.70
N GLU A 49 15.89 -12.81 -3.77
CA GLU A 49 17.06 -13.66 -3.47
C GLU A 49 16.76 -14.76 -2.44
N THR A 50 15.89 -14.49 -1.47
CA THR A 50 15.67 -15.38 -0.32
C THR A 50 14.36 -16.15 -0.40
N GLY A 51 13.42 -15.71 -1.24
CA GLY A 51 12.05 -16.23 -1.23
C GLY A 51 11.24 -15.82 0.01
N SER A 52 11.74 -14.90 0.84
CA SER A 52 11.02 -14.47 2.04
C SER A 52 9.77 -13.67 1.68
N GLU A 53 8.64 -14.02 2.29
CA GLU A 53 7.39 -13.26 2.20
C GLU A 53 7.25 -12.23 3.36
N ASP A 54 8.17 -12.24 4.33
CA ASP A 54 8.20 -11.26 5.41
C ASP A 54 8.88 -9.96 4.96
N PHE A 55 8.17 -9.17 4.16
CA PHE A 55 8.66 -7.89 3.63
C PHE A 55 8.98 -6.86 4.72
N ARG A 56 8.41 -6.98 5.92
CA ARG A 56 8.62 -6.00 7.01
C ARG A 56 10.05 -6.04 7.54
N SER A 57 10.71 -7.20 7.46
CA SER A 57 12.11 -7.35 7.84
C SER A 57 13.08 -6.54 6.95
N TYR A 58 12.62 -6.08 5.78
CA TYR A 58 13.39 -5.29 4.81
C TYR A 58 12.91 -3.84 4.71
N ALA A 59 12.08 -3.38 5.66
CA ALA A 59 11.55 -2.02 5.66
C ALA A 59 12.68 -0.98 5.75
N ILE A 60 12.59 0.07 4.91
CA ILE A 60 13.50 1.22 4.94
C ILE A 60 12.79 2.48 5.43
N SER A 61 13.55 3.46 5.90
CA SER A 61 13.00 4.76 6.26
C SER A 61 12.50 5.50 5.01
N GLY A 62 11.52 6.39 5.19
CA GLY A 62 10.97 7.17 4.07
C GLY A 62 11.99 8.13 3.44
N ASP A 63 13.08 8.44 4.15
CA ASP A 63 14.17 9.29 3.64
C ASP A 63 15.14 8.52 2.73
N ASP A 64 15.11 7.18 2.80
CA ASP A 64 15.98 6.27 2.04
C ASP A 64 15.26 5.62 0.82
N ALA A 65 13.97 5.95 0.60
CA ALA A 65 13.07 5.26 -0.34
C ALA A 65 13.07 5.78 -1.80
#